data_AF-A0A5C7KU11-F1
#
_entry.id   AF-A0A5C7KU11-F1
#
_cell.length_a   1.000
_cell.length_b   1.000
_cell.length_c   1.000
_cell.angle_alpha   90.00
_cell.angle_beta   90.00
_cell.angle_gamma   90.00
#
_symmetry.space_group_name_H-M   'P 1'
#
loop_
_entity.id
_entity.type
_entity.pdbx_description
1 polymer ?
#
loop_
_entity_poly.entity_id
_entity_poly.type
_entity_poly.pdbx_seq_one_letter_code
_entity_poly.pdbx_strand_id
1 'polypeptide(L)'
;MRFFDILKLSLRMFKARTMRTLLTILGMSVGIAAIMFLVSFGYGLQRTLLQKITTSDALVSLDVTSGADQTKKLDTKTIEEIRTIENVVDIIPALELPGQGKFDTLTLDVATVSTGPSFLKSEGLKMLHGRLFDAGTKREVTITKGVAQVFNVAPESLVGKTVTLTLFQGEEAGKRGTSYNLGDAYTIVGVAEGDENIVYIPLESLQTVPIGSYTKLKVKCRSTDVIEPVRQAIDALGLTASSISETIDQANKVFQAIQLILMVFGMIALIVSAIGMFNTMTITLLERTEEIGIMKAIGASKKDISLMFVMESTLMGFLGALGGVILGYIGGRIINILINAIATRFGGEAVSLFYSPLWFIATV
;
A
#
# COMPACT_ATOMS: atom_id res chain seq x y z
N MET A 1 37.64 0.12 39.65
CA MET A 1 37.88 -1.20 38.99
C MET A 1 38.10 -1.02 37.49
N ARG A 2 38.80 -1.94 36.78
CA ARG A 2 38.90 -1.86 35.31
C ARG A 2 37.57 -2.27 34.67
N PHE A 3 37.22 -1.69 33.52
CA PHE A 3 35.95 -1.96 32.81
C PHE A 3 35.71 -3.45 32.52
N PHE A 4 36.75 -4.18 32.12
CA PHE A 4 36.68 -5.63 31.88
C PHE A 4 36.36 -6.45 33.14
N ASP A 5 36.79 -6.00 34.32
CA ASP A 5 36.47 -6.68 35.58
C ASP A 5 34.99 -6.50 35.92
N ILE A 6 34.45 -5.31 35.67
CA ILE A 6 33.03 -4.99 35.88
C ILE A 6 32.15 -5.81 34.93
N LEU A 7 32.54 -5.91 33.65
CA LEU A 7 31.82 -6.72 32.66
C LEU A 7 31.86 -8.22 33.01
N LYS A 8 33.02 -8.74 33.42
CA LYS A 8 33.18 -10.15 33.81
C LYS A 8 32.39 -10.48 35.07
N LEU A 9 32.37 -9.57 36.05
CA LEU A 9 31.55 -9.71 37.25
C LEU A 9 30.06 -9.68 36.91
N SER A 10 29.64 -8.76 36.05
CA SER A 10 28.26 -8.65 35.57
C SER A 10 27.80 -9.90 34.81
N LEU A 11 28.64 -10.49 33.94
CA LEU A 11 28.30 -11.74 33.23
C LEU A 11 28.17 -12.96 34.16
N ARG A 12 28.98 -13.01 35.22
CA ARG A 12 28.93 -14.12 36.19
C ARG A 12 27.62 -14.13 36.98
N MET A 13 26.99 -12.97 37.12
CA MET A 13 25.73 -12.77 37.82
C MET A 13 24.53 -13.42 37.12
N PHE A 14 24.48 -13.38 35.78
CA PHE A 14 23.41 -14.01 34.99
C PHE A 14 23.26 -15.51 35.30
N LYS A 15 24.35 -16.16 35.70
CA LYS A 15 24.40 -17.59 35.99
C LYS A 15 23.88 -17.95 37.38
N ALA A 16 23.85 -17.00 38.32
CA ALA A 16 23.44 -17.24 39.70
C ALA A 16 21.91 -17.27 39.88
N ARG A 17 21.15 -16.47 39.10
CA ARG A 17 19.68 -16.40 39.16
C ARG A 17 19.04 -16.38 37.76
N THR A 18 19.35 -17.41 36.99
CA THR A 18 18.98 -17.57 35.57
C THR A 18 17.50 -17.34 35.28
N MET A 19 16.59 -17.90 36.08
CA MET A 19 15.14 -17.83 35.78
C MET A 19 14.57 -16.41 35.83
N ARG A 20 14.94 -15.62 36.83
CA ARG A 20 14.42 -14.26 36.99
C ARG A 20 14.98 -13.35 35.91
N THR A 21 16.29 -13.40 35.70
CA THR A 21 16.97 -12.63 34.68
C THR A 21 16.46 -12.97 33.28
N LEU A 22 16.21 -14.25 32.99
CA LEU A 22 15.62 -14.69 31.73
C LEU A 22 14.20 -14.14 31.55
N LEU A 23 13.35 -14.21 32.59
CA LEU A 23 11.98 -13.71 32.51
C LEU A 23 11.93 -12.20 32.27
N THR A 24 12.83 -11.44 32.89
CA THR A 24 12.95 -9.98 32.68
C THR A 24 13.45 -9.67 31.27
N ILE A 25 14.47 -10.39 30.78
CA ILE A 25 14.94 -10.25 29.39
C ILE A 25 13.83 -10.59 28.40
N LEU A 26 13.08 -11.66 28.63
CA LEU A 26 11.95 -12.05 27.78
C LEU A 26 10.84 -11.02 27.82
N GLY A 27 10.49 -10.48 28.99
CA GLY A 27 9.50 -9.42 29.11
C GLY A 27 9.88 -8.19 28.28
N MET A 28 11.13 -7.75 28.36
CA MET A 28 11.65 -6.66 27.52
C MET A 28 11.67 -7.03 26.03
N SER A 29 12.09 -8.25 25.72
CA SER A 29 12.13 -8.75 24.33
C SER A 29 10.73 -8.74 23.72
N VAL A 30 9.71 -9.19 24.44
CA VAL A 30 8.32 -9.19 23.96
C VAL A 30 7.80 -7.77 23.76
N GLY A 31 8.12 -6.85 24.69
CA GLY A 31 7.80 -5.43 24.54
C GLY A 31 8.37 -4.86 23.24
N ILE A 32 9.68 -5.03 23.02
CA ILE A 32 10.40 -4.53 21.84
C ILE A 32 9.95 -5.24 20.56
N ALA A 33 9.68 -6.55 20.63
CA ALA A 33 9.14 -7.32 19.52
C ALA A 33 7.77 -6.80 19.08
N ALA A 34 6.89 -6.41 20.02
CA ALA A 34 5.59 -5.83 19.69
C ALA A 34 5.74 -4.49 18.96
N ILE A 35 6.66 -3.61 19.38
CA ILE A 35 6.97 -2.35 18.66
C ILE A 35 7.44 -2.66 17.25
N MET A 36 8.45 -3.53 17.14
CA MET A 36 9.02 -3.95 15.87
C MET A 36 7.94 -4.50 14.94
N PHE A 37 7.06 -5.35 15.46
CA PHE A 37 5.98 -5.96 14.71
C PHE A 37 4.97 -4.93 14.20
N LEU A 38 4.46 -4.05 15.08
CA LEU A 38 3.47 -3.04 14.73
C LEU A 38 4.01 -2.03 13.72
N VAL A 39 5.23 -1.52 13.94
CA VAL A 39 5.82 -0.54 13.03
C VAL A 39 6.15 -1.16 11.67
N SER A 40 6.64 -2.40 11.65
CA SER A 40 6.90 -3.12 10.40
C SER A 40 5.64 -3.43 9.59
N PHE A 41 4.51 -3.66 10.27
CA PHE A 41 3.21 -3.77 9.63
C PHE A 41 2.81 -2.46 8.96
N GLY A 42 2.96 -1.33 9.66
CA GLY A 42 2.66 -0.01 9.11
C GLY A 42 3.47 0.30 7.84
N TYR A 43 4.78 0.04 7.86
CA TYR A 43 5.64 0.23 6.68
C TYR A 43 5.32 -0.75 5.54
N GLY A 44 5.02 -2.01 5.84
CA GLY A 44 4.70 -3.00 4.81
C GLY A 44 3.35 -2.72 4.14
N LEU A 45 2.35 -2.26 4.89
CA LEU A 45 1.06 -1.82 4.36
C LEU A 45 1.23 -0.58 3.46
N GLN A 46 1.95 0.44 3.93
CA GLN A 46 2.27 1.63 3.14
C GLN A 46 2.99 1.25 1.84
N ARG A 47 4.02 0.41 1.91
CA ARG A 47 4.78 -0.05 0.73
C ARG A 47 3.91 -0.82 -0.26
N THR A 48 3.07 -1.73 0.24
CA THR A 48 2.18 -2.54 -0.61
C THR A 48 1.24 -1.66 -1.41
N LEU A 49 0.64 -0.64 -0.78
CA LEU A 49 -0.25 0.29 -1.46
C LEU A 49 0.48 1.16 -2.47
N LEU A 50 1.64 1.70 -2.11
CA LEU A 50 2.43 2.53 -3.03
C LEU A 50 2.94 1.73 -4.24
N GLN A 51 3.32 0.47 -4.07
CA GLN A 51 3.78 -0.37 -5.18
C GLN A 51 2.69 -0.62 -6.24
N LYS A 52 1.42 -0.66 -5.86
CA LYS A 52 0.31 -0.77 -6.82
C LYS A 52 0.16 0.45 -7.74
N ILE A 53 0.80 1.57 -7.40
CA ILE A 53 0.60 2.88 -8.05
C ILE A 53 1.86 3.31 -8.87
N THR A 54 2.89 2.46 -8.97
CA THR A 54 4.24 2.79 -9.48
C THR A 54 4.39 2.95 -11.01
N THR A 55 3.41 3.50 -11.71
CA THR A 55 3.60 3.86 -13.13
C THR A 55 4.09 5.30 -13.24
N SER A 56 5.29 5.50 -13.78
CA SER A 56 5.88 6.85 -13.93
C SER A 56 4.98 7.81 -14.71
N ASP A 57 4.21 7.29 -15.67
CA ASP A 57 3.23 8.06 -16.43
C ASP A 57 2.01 8.48 -15.61
N ALA A 58 1.62 7.69 -14.59
CA ALA A 58 0.52 8.02 -13.69
C ALA A 58 0.88 9.18 -12.74
N LEU A 59 2.15 9.26 -12.33
CA LEU A 59 2.68 10.31 -11.44
C LEU A 59 2.77 11.69 -12.10
N VAL A 60 2.77 11.75 -13.44
CA VAL A 60 2.76 13.00 -14.21
C VAL A 60 1.41 13.27 -14.88
N SER A 61 0.36 12.54 -14.49
CA SER A 61 -0.98 12.71 -15.05
C SER A 61 -1.97 13.26 -14.03
N LEU A 62 -2.87 14.10 -14.52
CA LEU A 62 -4.03 14.62 -13.82
C LEU A 62 -5.28 13.94 -14.35
N ASP A 63 -6.10 13.48 -13.43
CA ASP A 63 -7.43 12.96 -13.69
C ASP A 63 -8.44 14.08 -13.52
N VAL A 64 -9.00 14.53 -14.64
CA VAL A 64 -9.95 15.64 -14.71
C VAL A 64 -11.36 15.09 -14.88
N THR A 65 -12.22 15.44 -13.95
CA THR A 65 -13.65 15.13 -13.99
C THR A 65 -14.48 16.41 -14.07
N SER A 66 -15.78 16.25 -14.34
CA SER A 66 -16.72 17.37 -14.21
C SER A 66 -16.68 17.89 -12.77
N GLY A 67 -16.74 19.22 -12.61
CA GLY A 67 -16.76 19.86 -11.30
C GLY A 67 -18.03 19.55 -10.51
N ALA A 68 -18.02 19.83 -9.20
CA ALA A 68 -19.16 19.58 -8.30
C ALA A 68 -20.47 20.22 -8.77
N ASP A 69 -20.39 21.37 -9.45
CA ASP A 69 -21.55 22.09 -9.99
C ASP A 69 -22.10 21.48 -11.29
N GLN A 70 -21.40 20.50 -11.89
CA GLN A 70 -21.72 19.84 -13.18
C GLN A 70 -22.07 20.79 -14.33
N THR A 71 -21.72 22.07 -14.22
CA THR A 71 -22.06 23.13 -15.18
C THR A 71 -21.27 23.00 -16.47
N LYS A 72 -20.04 22.47 -16.39
CA LYS A 72 -19.16 22.28 -17.53
C LYS A 72 -19.03 20.80 -17.88
N LYS A 73 -19.47 20.46 -19.09
CA LYS A 73 -19.34 19.10 -19.64
C LYS A 73 -17.95 18.90 -20.21
N LEU A 74 -17.40 17.70 -20.04
CA LEU A 74 -16.13 17.30 -20.66
C LEU A 74 -16.38 17.00 -22.14
N ASP A 75 -16.49 18.04 -22.95
CA ASP A 75 -16.70 17.96 -24.40
C ASP A 75 -15.41 18.25 -25.18
N THR A 76 -15.46 18.09 -26.50
CA THR A 76 -14.31 18.38 -27.38
C THR A 76 -13.83 19.82 -27.24
N LYS A 77 -14.72 20.78 -26.95
CA LYS A 77 -14.33 22.18 -26.72
C LYS A 77 -13.48 22.32 -25.47
N THR A 78 -13.89 21.69 -24.38
CA THR A 78 -13.14 21.68 -23.12
C THR A 78 -11.76 21.03 -23.29
N ILE A 79 -11.66 19.97 -24.11
CA ILE A 79 -10.36 19.36 -24.44
C ILE A 79 -9.44 20.37 -25.13
N GLU A 80 -9.95 21.13 -26.10
CA GLU A 80 -9.16 22.16 -26.79
C GLU A 80 -8.75 23.30 -25.86
N GLU A 81 -9.63 23.73 -24.94
CA GLU A 81 -9.30 24.72 -23.92
C GLU A 81 -8.15 24.24 -23.02
N ILE A 82 -8.22 23.01 -22.51
CA ILE A 82 -7.16 22.44 -21.66
C ILE A 82 -5.85 22.28 -22.45
N ARG A 83 -5.92 21.99 -23.75
CA ARG A 83 -4.75 21.84 -24.62
C ARG A 83 -3.97 23.16 -24.77
N THR A 84 -4.61 24.32 -24.55
CA THR A 84 -3.93 25.62 -24.56
C THR A 84 -3.16 25.94 -23.28
N ILE A 85 -3.36 25.18 -22.20
CA ILE A 85 -2.65 25.39 -20.92
C ILE A 85 -1.18 25.01 -21.09
N GLU A 86 -0.29 25.88 -20.62
CA GLU A 86 1.16 25.63 -20.66
C GLU A 86 1.52 24.37 -19.86
N ASN A 87 2.44 23.57 -20.38
CA ASN A 87 2.93 22.31 -19.80
C ASN A 87 2.00 21.08 -19.90
N VAL A 88 0.85 21.21 -20.55
CA VAL A 88 0.05 20.05 -20.99
C VAL A 88 0.70 19.42 -22.23
N VAL A 89 1.02 18.13 -22.15
CA VAL A 89 1.67 17.37 -23.23
C VAL A 89 0.65 16.60 -24.05
N ASP A 90 -0.30 15.95 -23.38
CA ASP A 90 -1.31 15.14 -24.02
C ASP A 90 -2.60 15.09 -23.19
N ILE A 91 -3.74 14.87 -23.86
CA ILE A 91 -5.06 14.75 -23.23
C ILE A 91 -5.73 13.51 -23.78
N ILE A 92 -6.06 12.59 -22.89
CA ILE A 92 -6.62 11.30 -23.24
C ILE A 92 -8.05 11.22 -22.69
N PRO A 93 -9.08 11.24 -23.54
CA PRO A 93 -10.46 11.11 -23.09
C PRO A 93 -10.80 9.66 -22.74
N ALA A 94 -11.62 9.50 -21.71
CA ALA A 94 -12.21 8.23 -21.32
C ALA A 94 -13.71 8.40 -21.06
N LEU A 95 -14.50 7.49 -21.63
CA LEU A 95 -15.93 7.40 -21.37
C LEU A 95 -16.22 6.10 -20.66
N GLU A 96 -16.75 6.21 -19.44
CA GLU A 96 -17.14 5.06 -18.63
C GLU A 96 -18.65 4.91 -18.69
N LEU A 97 -19.10 3.74 -19.14
CA LEU A 97 -20.52 3.39 -19.21
C LEU A 97 -20.75 2.04 -18.56
N PRO A 98 -21.79 1.88 -17.73
CA PRO A 98 -22.22 0.56 -17.31
C PRO A 98 -22.67 -0.23 -18.54
N GLY A 99 -22.40 -1.53 -18.54
CA GLY A 99 -22.74 -2.40 -19.64
C GLY A 99 -22.94 -3.85 -19.20
N GLN A 100 -23.37 -4.66 -20.15
CA GLN A 100 -23.49 -6.09 -20.02
C GLN A 100 -22.65 -6.77 -21.09
N GLY A 101 -21.74 -7.65 -20.64
CA GLY A 101 -20.99 -8.55 -21.49
C GLY A 101 -21.69 -9.89 -21.57
N LYS A 102 -22.08 -10.28 -22.79
CA LYS A 102 -22.61 -11.62 -23.07
C LYS A 102 -21.52 -12.49 -23.67
N PHE A 103 -21.23 -13.58 -23.00
CA PHE A 103 -20.31 -14.61 -23.46
C PHE A 103 -21.01 -15.97 -23.44
N ASP A 104 -21.16 -16.56 -24.63
CA ASP A 104 -21.95 -17.78 -24.85
C ASP A 104 -23.40 -17.65 -24.34
N THR A 105 -23.75 -18.27 -23.23
CA THR A 105 -25.09 -18.21 -22.60
C THR A 105 -25.16 -17.32 -21.36
N LEU A 106 -24.01 -16.84 -20.87
CA LEU A 106 -23.90 -16.08 -19.63
C LEU A 106 -23.81 -14.58 -19.93
N THR A 107 -24.54 -13.79 -19.15
CA THR A 107 -24.48 -12.33 -19.17
C THR A 107 -23.93 -11.82 -17.85
N LEU A 108 -22.99 -10.89 -17.90
CA LEU A 108 -22.36 -10.28 -16.74
C LEU A 108 -22.46 -8.77 -16.83
N ASP A 109 -22.85 -8.13 -15.73
CA ASP A 109 -22.72 -6.68 -15.59
C ASP A 109 -21.25 -6.29 -15.47
N VAL A 110 -20.80 -5.43 -16.39
CA VAL A 110 -19.42 -4.98 -16.52
C VAL A 110 -19.37 -3.47 -16.64
N ALA A 111 -18.36 -2.85 -16.06
CA ALA A 111 -18.04 -1.46 -16.35
C ALA A 111 -17.27 -1.41 -17.67
N THR A 112 -17.73 -0.61 -18.63
CA THR A 112 -17.04 -0.45 -19.91
C THR A 112 -16.31 0.87 -19.94
N VAL A 113 -14.99 0.81 -20.15
CA VAL A 113 -14.13 1.98 -20.28
C VAL A 113 -13.74 2.14 -21.73
N SER A 114 -14.30 3.15 -22.38
CA SER A 114 -14.04 3.44 -23.78
C SER A 114 -12.94 4.50 -23.88
N THR A 115 -11.80 4.15 -24.47
CA THR A 115 -10.63 5.02 -24.49
C THR A 115 -9.61 4.62 -25.57
N GLY A 116 -8.55 5.41 -25.73
CA GLY A 116 -7.43 5.10 -26.62
C GLY A 116 -6.35 4.25 -25.95
N PRO A 117 -5.44 3.62 -26.73
CA PRO A 117 -4.39 2.74 -26.20
C PRO A 117 -3.40 3.45 -25.27
N SER A 118 -3.21 4.76 -25.42
CA SER A 118 -2.36 5.57 -24.52
C SER A 118 -2.91 5.61 -23.10
N PHE A 119 -4.24 5.54 -22.91
CA PHE A 119 -4.86 5.52 -21.58
C PHE A 119 -4.45 4.28 -20.80
N LEU A 120 -4.55 3.11 -21.45
CA LEU A 120 -4.20 1.82 -20.84
C LEU A 120 -2.75 1.78 -20.37
N LYS A 121 -1.84 2.37 -21.16
CA LYS A 121 -0.42 2.51 -20.80
C LYS A 121 -0.24 3.44 -19.61
N SER A 122 -0.98 4.56 -19.58
CA SER A 122 -0.93 5.52 -18.48
C SER A 122 -1.54 5.01 -17.17
N GLU A 123 -2.49 4.08 -17.25
CA GLU A 123 -3.04 3.35 -16.10
C GLU A 123 -2.06 2.29 -15.56
N GLY A 124 -1.03 1.93 -16.34
CA GLY A 124 -0.07 0.92 -15.93
C GLY A 124 -0.65 -0.49 -15.89
N LEU A 125 -1.64 -0.77 -16.73
CA LEU A 125 -2.26 -2.10 -16.78
C LEU A 125 -1.21 -3.17 -17.08
N LYS A 126 -1.01 -4.06 -16.12
CA LYS A 126 -0.17 -5.24 -16.29
C LYS A 126 -0.95 -6.30 -17.04
N MET A 127 -0.43 -6.76 -18.17
CA MET A 127 -1.07 -7.82 -18.94
C MET A 127 -0.68 -9.18 -18.37
N LEU A 128 -1.68 -10.02 -18.03
CA LEU A 128 -1.47 -11.43 -17.70
C LEU A 128 -1.26 -12.23 -18.99
N HIS A 129 -2.14 -12.03 -19.97
CA HIS A 129 -2.10 -12.71 -21.27
C HIS A 129 -2.54 -11.79 -22.41
N GLY A 130 -2.02 -12.05 -23.61
CA GLY A 130 -2.36 -11.31 -24.82
C GLY A 130 -1.68 -9.94 -24.89
N ARG A 131 -2.31 -9.00 -25.59
CA ARG A 131 -1.82 -7.63 -25.80
C ARG A 131 -2.90 -6.61 -25.54
N LEU A 132 -2.49 -5.36 -25.30
CA LEU A 132 -3.39 -4.21 -25.36
C LEU A 132 -3.89 -4.03 -26.80
N PHE A 133 -5.10 -3.50 -26.97
CA PHE A 133 -5.58 -3.14 -28.30
C PHE A 133 -4.77 -1.98 -28.89
N ASP A 134 -4.64 -1.96 -30.22
CA ASP A 134 -3.90 -0.94 -30.96
C ASP A 134 -4.80 0.19 -31.46
N ALA A 135 -4.20 1.35 -31.73
CA ALA A 135 -4.91 2.53 -32.24
C ALA A 135 -5.59 2.21 -33.59
N GLY A 136 -6.85 2.61 -33.74
CA GLY A 136 -7.62 2.43 -34.98
C GLY A 136 -8.30 1.06 -35.15
N THR A 137 -8.13 0.15 -34.18
CA THR A 137 -8.93 -1.08 -34.11
C THR A 137 -10.32 -0.77 -33.56
N LYS A 138 -11.38 -1.36 -34.15
CA LYS A 138 -12.78 -1.07 -33.76
C LYS A 138 -13.49 -2.22 -33.06
N ARG A 139 -12.87 -3.41 -33.03
CA ARG A 139 -13.52 -4.67 -32.59
C ARG A 139 -12.60 -5.51 -31.71
N GLU A 140 -11.61 -4.88 -31.10
CA GLU A 140 -10.70 -5.49 -30.14
C GLU A 140 -11.04 -4.99 -28.74
N VAL A 141 -11.03 -5.88 -27.74
CA VAL A 141 -11.28 -5.50 -26.34
C VAL A 141 -10.25 -6.11 -25.42
N THR A 142 -9.93 -5.40 -24.34
CA THR A 142 -9.09 -5.90 -23.26
C THR A 142 -9.96 -6.02 -22.02
N ILE A 143 -9.96 -7.19 -21.38
CA ILE A 143 -10.75 -7.43 -20.17
C ILE A 143 -9.85 -7.56 -18.95
N THR A 144 -10.39 -7.36 -17.77
CA THR A 144 -9.68 -7.66 -16.52
C THR A 144 -9.86 -9.11 -16.07
N LYS A 145 -8.99 -9.59 -15.18
CA LYS A 145 -9.07 -10.92 -14.56
C LYS A 145 -10.40 -11.15 -13.83
N GLY A 146 -11.00 -10.13 -13.22
CA GLY A 146 -12.30 -10.20 -12.55
C GLY A 146 -13.40 -10.74 -13.48
N VAL A 147 -13.45 -10.26 -14.72
CA VAL A 147 -14.38 -10.76 -15.75
C VAL A 147 -14.15 -12.26 -15.99
N ALA A 148 -12.90 -12.69 -16.15
CA ALA A 148 -12.56 -14.11 -16.39
C ALA A 148 -12.96 -15.03 -15.23
N GLN A 149 -12.78 -14.57 -13.99
CA GLN A 149 -13.13 -15.31 -12.77
C GLN A 149 -14.63 -15.57 -12.68
N VAL A 150 -15.47 -14.60 -13.03
CA VAL A 150 -16.92 -14.75 -12.97
C VAL A 150 -17.44 -15.78 -13.96
N PHE A 151 -16.82 -15.88 -15.14
CA PHE A 151 -17.15 -16.94 -16.11
C PHE A 151 -16.57 -18.30 -15.73
N ASN A 152 -15.76 -18.40 -14.66
CA ASN A 152 -15.03 -19.61 -14.25
C ASN A 152 -14.18 -20.19 -15.39
N VAL A 153 -13.59 -19.31 -16.20
CA VAL A 153 -12.77 -19.67 -17.36
C VAL A 153 -11.33 -19.23 -17.11
N ALA A 154 -10.37 -20.07 -17.51
CA ALA A 154 -8.95 -19.74 -17.41
C ALA A 154 -8.63 -18.49 -18.27
N PRO A 155 -7.95 -17.45 -17.73
CA PRO A 155 -7.67 -16.19 -18.43
C PRO A 155 -7.05 -16.35 -19.82
N GLU A 156 -6.20 -17.36 -19.99
CA GLU A 156 -5.51 -17.68 -21.25
C GLU A 156 -6.50 -18.05 -22.36
N SER A 157 -7.57 -18.75 -22.00
CA SER A 157 -8.53 -19.31 -22.95
C SER A 157 -9.60 -18.31 -23.41
N LEU A 158 -9.61 -17.10 -22.84
CA LEU A 158 -10.49 -16.01 -23.26
C LEU A 158 -9.89 -15.19 -24.40
N VAL A 159 -8.57 -15.17 -24.54
CA VAL A 159 -7.89 -14.48 -25.63
C VAL A 159 -8.27 -15.13 -26.96
N GLY A 160 -8.69 -14.31 -27.93
CA GLY A 160 -9.15 -14.73 -29.26
C GLY A 160 -10.63 -15.09 -29.34
N LYS A 161 -11.37 -15.11 -28.22
CA LYS A 161 -12.81 -15.36 -28.24
C LYS A 161 -13.62 -14.09 -28.44
N THR A 162 -14.87 -14.27 -28.86
CA THR A 162 -15.78 -13.16 -29.16
C THR A 162 -16.81 -12.92 -28.05
N VAL A 163 -17.07 -11.66 -27.73
CA VAL A 163 -18.06 -11.21 -26.74
C VAL A 163 -19.00 -10.19 -27.37
N THR A 164 -20.27 -10.21 -27.00
CA THR A 164 -21.22 -9.14 -27.36
C THR A 164 -21.38 -8.20 -26.17
N LEU A 165 -21.27 -6.90 -26.43
CA LEU A 165 -21.37 -5.86 -25.41
C LEU A 165 -22.64 -5.02 -25.62
N THR A 166 -23.39 -4.81 -24.54
CA THR A 166 -24.51 -3.87 -24.49
C THR A 166 -24.16 -2.78 -23.50
N LEU A 167 -24.21 -1.51 -23.91
CA LEU A 167 -23.91 -0.37 -23.04
C LEU A 167 -25.21 0.31 -22.62
N PHE A 168 -25.22 0.89 -21.43
CA PHE A 168 -26.34 1.66 -20.91
C PHE A 168 -25.91 3.10 -20.66
N GLN A 169 -26.72 4.06 -21.11
CA GLN A 169 -26.47 5.49 -20.91
C GLN A 169 -27.70 6.14 -20.25
N GLY A 170 -27.46 7.05 -19.30
CA GLY A 170 -28.52 7.85 -18.69
C GLY A 170 -29.30 7.16 -17.57
N GLU A 171 -28.70 6.19 -16.88
CA GLU A 171 -29.29 5.59 -15.69
C GLU A 171 -29.16 6.55 -14.48
N GLU A 172 -29.93 7.63 -14.51
CA GLU A 172 -30.21 8.43 -13.31
C GLU A 172 -31.42 7.84 -12.58
N ALA A 173 -31.33 7.82 -11.25
CA ALA A 173 -32.28 7.21 -10.31
C ALA A 173 -33.74 7.18 -10.80
N GLY A 174 -34.20 6.01 -11.23
CA GLY A 174 -35.62 5.72 -11.54
C GLY A 174 -36.04 5.81 -13.00
N LYS A 175 -35.15 6.14 -13.96
CA LYS A 175 -35.44 6.05 -15.40
C LYS A 175 -34.61 4.94 -16.04
N ARG A 176 -35.24 4.05 -16.82
CA ARG A 176 -34.51 3.08 -17.66
C ARG A 176 -33.65 3.85 -18.64
N GLY A 177 -32.33 3.76 -18.50
CA GLY A 177 -31.37 4.32 -19.44
C GLY A 177 -31.57 3.77 -20.85
N THR A 178 -31.05 4.47 -21.85
CA THR A 178 -31.02 3.97 -23.22
C THR A 178 -29.97 2.87 -23.35
N SER A 179 -30.36 1.71 -23.86
CA SER A 179 -29.44 0.62 -24.15
C SER A 179 -28.93 0.72 -25.58
N TYR A 180 -27.62 0.64 -25.74
CA TYR A 180 -26.94 0.60 -27.01
C TYR A 180 -26.29 -0.76 -27.16
N ASN A 181 -26.89 -1.61 -28.00
CA ASN A 181 -26.25 -2.86 -28.38
C ASN A 181 -25.20 -2.55 -29.44
N LEU A 182 -23.94 -2.86 -29.15
CA LEU A 182 -22.86 -2.63 -30.10
C LEU A 182 -22.92 -3.58 -31.31
N GLY A 183 -23.84 -4.57 -31.30
CA GLY A 183 -24.32 -5.35 -32.43
C GLY A 183 -23.33 -6.37 -32.99
N ASP A 184 -22.07 -6.00 -33.05
CA ASP A 184 -20.95 -6.81 -33.52
C ASP A 184 -20.29 -7.57 -32.37
N ALA A 185 -19.74 -8.74 -32.71
CA ALA A 185 -18.95 -9.52 -31.79
C ALA A 185 -17.52 -8.93 -31.68
N TYR A 186 -17.08 -8.64 -30.47
CA TYR A 186 -15.77 -8.08 -30.16
C TYR A 186 -14.79 -9.19 -29.81
N THR A 187 -13.58 -9.14 -30.33
CA THR A 187 -12.53 -10.13 -30.03
C THR A 187 -11.72 -9.69 -28.81
N ILE A 188 -11.62 -10.56 -27.81
CA ILE A 188 -10.76 -10.32 -26.64
C ILE A 188 -9.31 -10.50 -27.08
N VAL A 189 -8.51 -9.43 -27.05
CA VAL A 189 -7.09 -9.47 -27.45
C VAL A 189 -6.13 -9.60 -26.27
N GLY A 190 -6.62 -9.35 -25.06
CA GLY A 190 -5.81 -9.48 -23.87
C GLY A 190 -6.62 -9.47 -22.58
N VAL A 191 -6.00 -10.04 -21.54
CA VAL A 191 -6.49 -10.04 -20.17
C VAL A 191 -5.49 -9.31 -19.28
N ALA A 192 -5.93 -8.19 -18.73
CA ALA A 192 -5.19 -7.39 -17.76
C ALA A 192 -5.39 -7.89 -16.32
N GLU A 193 -4.39 -7.65 -15.48
CA GLU A 193 -4.47 -7.81 -14.04
C GLU A 193 -5.52 -6.83 -13.46
N GLY A 194 -6.33 -7.29 -12.52
CA GLY A 194 -7.41 -6.50 -11.91
C GLY A 194 -8.59 -7.39 -11.51
N ASP A 195 -9.05 -7.25 -10.26
CA ASP A 195 -10.15 -8.04 -9.72
C ASP A 195 -11.53 -7.42 -10.02
N GLU A 196 -11.56 -6.20 -10.56
CA GLU A 196 -12.78 -5.50 -10.98
C GLU A 196 -13.31 -6.06 -12.29
N ASN A 197 -14.61 -5.91 -12.56
CA ASN A 197 -15.24 -6.39 -13.80
C ASN A 197 -15.24 -5.29 -14.87
N ILE A 198 -14.07 -4.97 -15.42
CA ILE A 198 -13.89 -3.89 -16.40
C ILE A 198 -13.59 -4.47 -17.78
N VAL A 199 -14.24 -3.89 -18.80
CA VAL A 199 -13.95 -4.14 -20.21
C VAL A 199 -13.48 -2.84 -20.84
N TYR A 200 -12.24 -2.82 -21.33
CA TYR A 200 -11.68 -1.71 -22.08
C TYR A 200 -11.98 -1.88 -23.57
N ILE A 201 -12.58 -0.85 -24.16
CA ILE A 201 -12.90 -0.82 -25.59
C ILE A 201 -12.31 0.43 -26.26
N PRO A 202 -11.91 0.37 -27.54
CA PRO A 202 -11.50 1.55 -28.31
C PRO A 202 -12.64 2.55 -28.41
N LEU A 203 -12.35 3.84 -28.25
CA LEU A 203 -13.35 4.91 -28.39
C LEU A 203 -14.02 4.90 -29.78
N GLU A 204 -13.28 4.46 -30.80
CA GLU A 204 -13.73 4.33 -32.18
C GLU A 204 -14.83 3.26 -32.36
N SER A 205 -15.01 2.39 -31.37
CA SER A 205 -16.06 1.36 -31.33
C SER A 205 -17.44 1.96 -31.01
N LEU A 206 -17.49 3.16 -30.43
CA LEU A 206 -18.73 3.82 -30.01
C LEU A 206 -19.45 4.60 -31.13
N GLN A 207 -19.25 4.26 -32.40
CA GLN A 207 -19.84 5.01 -33.53
C GLN A 207 -21.36 5.11 -33.50
N THR A 208 -22.04 4.15 -32.86
CA THR A 208 -23.49 4.10 -32.72
C THR A 208 -24.02 4.78 -31.46
N VAL A 209 -23.13 5.18 -30.54
CA VAL A 209 -23.48 5.79 -29.26
C VAL A 209 -23.21 7.29 -29.34
N PRO A 210 -24.22 8.16 -29.14
CA PRO A 210 -24.00 9.60 -29.14
C PRO A 210 -23.16 10.02 -27.92
N ILE A 211 -21.91 10.41 -28.17
CA ILE A 211 -21.01 10.91 -27.13
C ILE A 211 -21.31 12.40 -26.92
N GLY A 212 -22.14 12.71 -25.93
CA GLY A 212 -22.42 14.10 -25.52
C GLY A 212 -21.33 14.70 -24.64
N SER A 213 -20.66 13.89 -23.83
CA SER A 213 -19.58 14.28 -22.93
C SER A 213 -18.79 13.04 -22.48
N TYR A 214 -17.51 13.21 -22.19
CA TYR A 214 -16.67 12.20 -21.57
C TYR A 214 -16.90 12.13 -20.05
N THR A 215 -16.61 10.98 -19.43
CA THR A 215 -16.70 10.83 -17.97
C THR A 215 -15.46 11.41 -17.29
N LYS A 216 -14.29 11.20 -17.92
CA LYS A 216 -12.99 11.54 -17.38
C LYS A 216 -12.04 11.95 -18.51
N LEU A 217 -11.16 12.92 -18.24
CA LEU A 217 -10.05 13.28 -19.11
C LEU A 217 -8.75 13.07 -18.34
N LYS A 218 -7.81 12.36 -18.94
CA LYS A 218 -6.48 12.18 -18.36
C LYS A 218 -5.51 13.13 -19.04
N VAL A 219 -5.01 14.10 -18.29
CA VAL A 219 -4.14 15.18 -18.77
C VAL A 219 -2.71 14.86 -18.36
N LYS A 220 -1.83 14.64 -19.34
CA LYS A 220 -0.41 14.36 -19.09
C LYS A 220 0.37 15.67 -19.02
N CYS A 221 1.05 15.90 -17.91
CA CYS A 221 1.92 17.05 -17.69
C CYS A 221 3.37 16.72 -18.07
N ARG A 222 4.18 17.76 -18.28
CA ARG A 222 5.61 17.61 -18.61
C ARG A 222 6.46 17.05 -17.46
N SER A 223 6.15 17.44 -16.23
CA SER A 223 6.85 17.01 -15.01
C SER A 223 5.92 17.06 -13.81
N THR A 224 6.35 16.48 -12.69
CA THR A 224 5.59 16.49 -11.43
C THR A 224 5.48 17.88 -10.80
N ASP A 225 6.48 18.76 -11.02
CA ASP A 225 6.52 20.10 -10.42
C ASP A 225 5.46 21.07 -10.99
N VAL A 226 5.02 20.83 -12.24
CA VAL A 226 4.05 21.67 -12.95
C VAL A 226 2.61 21.19 -12.81
N ILE A 227 2.39 20.08 -12.11
CA ILE A 227 1.04 19.51 -11.89
C ILE A 227 0.16 20.50 -11.14
N GLU A 228 0.67 21.11 -10.07
CA GLU A 228 -0.13 21.97 -9.20
C GLU A 228 -0.60 23.27 -9.90
N PRO A 229 0.25 24.00 -10.65
CA PRO A 229 -0.20 25.12 -11.49
C PRO A 229 -1.24 24.71 -12.54
N VAL A 230 -1.04 23.55 -13.20
CA VAL A 230 -1.98 23.05 -14.22
C VAL A 230 -3.32 22.67 -13.59
N ARG A 231 -3.29 22.05 -12.40
CA ARG A 231 -4.48 21.71 -11.61
C ARG A 231 -5.29 22.97 -11.28
N GLN A 232 -4.63 24.01 -10.78
CA GLN A 232 -5.29 25.29 -10.47
C GLN A 232 -5.90 25.95 -11.72
N ALA A 233 -5.22 25.87 -12.87
CA ALA A 233 -5.76 26.38 -14.13
C ALA A 233 -7.01 25.58 -14.57
N ILE A 234 -7.02 24.26 -14.39
CA ILE A 234 -8.16 23.40 -14.70
C ILE A 234 -9.32 23.64 -13.72
N ASP A 235 -9.04 23.82 -12.43
CA ASP A 235 -10.04 24.13 -11.41
C ASP A 235 -10.69 25.50 -11.68
N ALA A 236 -9.91 26.49 -12.14
CA ALA A 236 -10.43 27.81 -12.54
C ALA A 236 -11.38 27.74 -13.74
N LEU A 237 -11.29 26.69 -14.56
CA LEU A 237 -12.23 26.42 -15.65
C LEU A 237 -13.55 25.78 -15.16
N GLY A 238 -13.71 25.54 -13.86
CA GLY A 238 -14.88 24.89 -13.27
C GLY A 238 -14.86 23.36 -13.38
N LEU A 239 -13.69 22.78 -13.62
CA LEU A 239 -13.47 21.33 -13.62
C LEU A 239 -12.83 20.92 -12.29
N THR A 240 -12.71 19.62 -12.04
CA THR A 240 -11.97 19.12 -10.89
C THR A 240 -10.82 18.27 -11.37
N ALA A 241 -9.60 18.72 -11.09
CA ALA A 241 -8.39 17.97 -11.41
C ALA A 241 -7.83 17.32 -10.14
N SER A 242 -7.70 15.99 -10.18
CA SER A 242 -7.09 15.19 -9.12
C SER A 242 -5.79 14.57 -9.62
N SER A 243 -4.76 14.53 -8.78
CA SER A 243 -3.52 13.83 -9.12
C SER A 243 -3.34 12.58 -8.26
N ILE A 244 -2.74 11.57 -8.85
CA ILE A 244 -2.34 10.37 -8.11
C ILE A 244 -1.25 10.72 -7.08
N SER A 245 -0.38 11.69 -7.37
CA SER A 245 0.65 12.20 -6.45
C SER A 245 0.05 12.79 -5.18
N GLU A 246 -1.03 13.57 -5.29
CA GLU A 246 -1.74 14.10 -4.11
C GLU A 246 -2.38 12.98 -3.29
N THR A 247 -2.98 11.99 -3.94
CA THR A 247 -3.56 10.81 -3.27
C THR A 247 -2.48 10.04 -2.50
N ILE A 248 -1.28 9.90 -3.08
CA ILE A 248 -0.12 9.30 -2.42
C ILE A 248 0.31 10.13 -1.22
N ASP A 249 0.40 11.45 -1.35
CA ASP A 249 0.82 12.33 -0.25
C ASP A 249 -0.20 12.33 0.90
N GLN A 250 -1.49 12.33 0.59
CA GLN A 250 -2.56 12.17 1.57
C GLN A 250 -2.47 10.80 2.25
N ALA A 251 -2.31 9.71 1.49
CA ALA A 251 -2.13 8.38 2.05
C ALA A 251 -0.89 8.30 2.96
N ASN A 252 0.23 8.89 2.54
CA ASN A 252 1.46 8.97 3.34
C ASN A 252 1.22 9.72 4.66
N LYS A 253 0.48 10.84 4.65
CA LYS A 253 0.12 11.56 5.88
C LYS A 253 -0.73 10.70 6.82
N VAL A 254 -1.70 9.97 6.30
CA VAL A 254 -2.52 9.03 7.09
C VAL A 254 -1.65 7.91 7.67
N PHE A 255 -0.77 7.31 6.87
CA PHE A 255 0.16 6.27 7.35
C PHE A 255 1.13 6.78 8.40
N GLN A 256 1.64 8.01 8.27
CA GLN A 256 2.46 8.65 9.28
C GLN A 256 1.69 8.82 10.60
N ALA A 257 0.41 9.24 10.55
CA ALA A 257 -0.43 9.34 11.74
C ALA A 257 -0.65 7.97 12.41
N ILE A 258 -0.92 6.92 11.61
CA ILE A 258 -1.04 5.54 12.13
C ILE A 258 0.29 5.08 12.76
N GLN A 259 1.43 5.30 12.10
CA GLN A 259 2.75 4.95 12.62
C GLN A 259 3.06 5.67 13.94
N LEU A 260 2.68 6.95 14.08
CA LEU A 260 2.83 7.70 15.32
C LEU A 260 2.03 7.06 16.46
N ILE A 261 0.76 6.69 16.20
CA ILE A 261 -0.08 6.01 17.19
C ILE A 261 0.54 4.67 17.60
N LEU A 262 1.00 3.88 16.63
CA LEU A 262 1.67 2.60 16.90
C LEU A 262 2.97 2.77 17.69
N MET A 263 3.73 3.84 17.44
CA MET A 263 4.92 4.20 18.21
C MET A 263 4.58 4.55 19.65
N VAL A 264 3.49 5.29 19.90
CA VAL A 264 3.02 5.60 21.25
C VAL A 264 2.65 4.32 22.01
N PHE A 265 1.91 3.40 21.38
CA PHE A 265 1.63 2.09 21.99
C PHE A 265 2.91 1.30 22.28
N GLY A 266 3.88 1.35 21.37
CA GLY A 266 5.19 0.75 21.60
C GLY A 266 5.92 1.37 22.78
N MET A 267 5.89 2.69 22.92
CA MET A 267 6.49 3.40 24.05
C MET A 267 5.85 2.98 25.38
N ILE A 268 4.52 2.82 25.43
CA ILE A 268 3.82 2.30 26.61
C ILE A 268 4.31 0.89 26.95
N ALA A 269 4.43 0.00 25.97
CA ALA A 269 4.94 -1.36 26.17
C ALA A 269 6.39 -1.37 26.70
N LEU A 270 7.22 -0.44 26.22
CA LEU A 270 8.59 -0.26 26.69
C LEU A 270 8.63 0.26 28.14
N ILE A 271 7.76 1.19 28.51
CA ILE A 271 7.62 1.67 29.90
C ILE A 271 7.22 0.52 30.83
N VAL A 272 6.22 -0.29 30.45
CA VAL A 272 5.78 -1.45 31.24
C VAL A 272 6.94 -2.44 31.42
N SER A 273 7.72 -2.67 30.36
CA SER A 273 8.92 -3.52 30.40
C SER A 273 10.01 -2.95 31.32
N ALA A 274 10.22 -1.63 31.28
CA ALA A 274 11.17 -0.93 32.14
C ALA A 274 10.77 -1.00 33.63
N ILE A 275 9.48 -0.90 33.95
CA ILE A 275 8.97 -1.09 35.32
C ILE A 275 9.25 -2.53 35.80
N GLY A 276 9.05 -3.53 34.93
CA GLY A 276 9.40 -4.92 35.23
C GLY A 276 10.90 -5.12 35.51
N MET A 277 11.75 -4.45 34.72
CA MET A 277 13.20 -4.42 34.95
C MET A 277 13.52 -3.76 36.30
N PHE A 278 12.91 -2.62 36.60
CA PHE A 278 13.14 -1.88 37.83
C PHE A 278 12.82 -2.70 39.09
N ASN A 279 11.70 -3.42 39.08
CA ASN A 279 11.31 -4.32 40.17
C ASN A 279 12.35 -5.43 40.36
N THR A 280 12.82 -6.02 39.26
CA THR A 280 13.85 -7.07 39.29
C THR A 280 15.17 -6.55 39.86
N MET A 281 15.60 -5.36 39.43
CA MET A 281 16.83 -4.72 39.88
C MET A 281 16.77 -4.36 41.36
N THR A 282 15.65 -3.81 41.82
CA THR A 282 15.44 -3.44 43.23
C THR A 282 15.54 -4.66 44.14
N ILE A 283 14.89 -5.77 43.77
CA ILE A 283 14.98 -7.02 44.55
C ILE A 283 16.42 -7.54 44.56
N THR A 284 17.11 -7.53 43.41
CA THR A 284 18.50 -7.99 43.30
C THR A 284 19.46 -7.13 44.15
N LEU A 285 19.22 -5.82 44.21
CA LEU A 285 19.96 -4.91 45.09
C LEU A 285 19.77 -5.25 46.56
N LEU A 286 18.52 -5.50 46.99
CA LEU A 286 18.19 -5.84 48.37
C LEU A 286 18.79 -7.19 48.79
N GLU A 287 18.73 -8.18 47.90
CA GLU A 287 19.31 -9.52 48.12
C GLU A 287 20.85 -9.49 48.24
N ARG A 288 21.53 -8.46 47.72
CA ARG A 288 23.01 -8.35 47.68
C ARG A 288 23.57 -7.25 48.59
N THR A 289 22.79 -6.78 49.53
CA THR A 289 23.19 -5.72 50.48
C THR A 289 24.45 -6.07 51.27
N GLU A 290 24.56 -7.32 51.73
CA GLU A 290 25.74 -7.82 52.45
C GLU A 290 27.00 -7.86 51.57
N GLU A 291 26.89 -8.36 50.33
CA GLU A 291 28.01 -8.37 49.37
C GLU A 291 28.51 -6.95 49.07
N ILE A 292 27.59 -6.01 48.88
CA ILE A 292 27.92 -4.59 48.65
C ILE A 292 28.62 -3.99 49.89
N GLY A 293 28.20 -4.38 51.09
CA GLY A 293 28.81 -3.98 52.35
C GLY A 293 30.27 -4.42 52.45
N ILE A 294 30.56 -5.69 52.12
CA ILE A 294 31.91 -6.25 52.10
C ILE A 294 32.77 -5.53 51.05
N MET A 295 32.24 -5.32 49.83
CA MET A 295 32.96 -4.60 48.77
C MET A 295 33.33 -3.18 49.19
N LYS A 296 32.42 -2.46 49.84
CA LYS A 296 32.68 -1.11 50.36
C LYS A 296 33.72 -1.12 51.48
N ALA A 297 33.69 -2.12 52.36
CA ALA A 297 34.68 -2.27 53.43
C ALA A 297 36.11 -2.54 52.90
N ILE A 298 36.22 -3.24 51.76
CA ILE A 298 37.50 -3.50 51.07
C ILE A 298 37.95 -2.29 50.20
N GLY A 299 37.15 -1.21 50.15
CA GLY A 299 37.52 0.06 49.51
C GLY A 299 36.84 0.33 48.16
N ALA A 300 35.82 -0.43 47.77
CA ALA A 300 35.05 -0.12 46.56
C ALA A 300 34.27 1.21 46.73
N SER A 301 34.38 2.11 45.75
CA SER A 301 33.69 3.40 45.81
C SER A 301 32.19 3.26 45.50
N LYS A 302 31.38 4.24 45.95
CA LYS A 302 29.94 4.29 45.59
C LYS A 302 29.72 4.29 44.06
N LYS A 303 30.65 4.89 43.31
CA LYS A 303 30.62 4.93 41.84
C LYS A 303 30.90 3.55 41.23
N ASP A 304 31.85 2.78 41.77
CA ASP A 304 32.13 1.42 41.29
C ASP A 304 30.91 0.52 41.45
N ILE A 305 30.20 0.62 42.58
CA ILE A 305 28.97 -0.14 42.83
C ILE A 305 27.86 0.29 41.87
N SER A 306 27.62 1.60 41.71
CA SER A 306 26.61 2.10 40.77
C SER A 306 26.92 1.69 39.33
N LEU A 307 28.18 1.76 38.90
CA LEU A 307 28.59 1.37 37.56
C LEU A 307 28.39 -0.12 37.31
N MET A 308 28.62 -0.97 38.32
CA MET A 308 28.33 -2.41 38.23
C MET A 308 26.85 -2.68 37.92
N PHE A 309 25.93 -2.05 38.66
CA PHE A 309 24.49 -2.23 38.47
C PHE A 309 23.96 -1.59 37.17
N VAL A 310 24.52 -0.44 36.78
CA VAL A 310 24.20 0.17 35.48
C VAL A 310 24.62 -0.77 34.36
N MET A 311 25.82 -1.35 34.44
CA MET A 311 26.30 -2.27 33.41
C MET A 311 25.49 -3.56 33.34
N GLU A 312 25.04 -4.06 34.49
CA GLU A 312 24.11 -5.19 34.55
C GLU A 312 22.76 -4.86 33.88
N SER A 313 22.18 -3.71 34.19
CA SER A 313 20.94 -3.23 33.56
C SER A 313 21.09 -3.02 32.06
N THR A 314 22.19 -2.39 31.64
CA THR A 314 22.49 -2.17 30.21
C THR A 314 22.64 -3.48 29.48
N LEU A 315 23.30 -4.49 30.06
CA LEU A 315 23.45 -5.80 29.42
C LEU A 315 22.11 -6.54 29.31
N MET A 316 21.27 -6.49 30.35
CA MET A 316 19.92 -7.05 30.28
C MET A 316 19.07 -6.34 29.23
N GLY A 317 19.11 -5.01 29.19
CA GLY A 317 18.40 -4.20 28.19
C GLY A 317 18.87 -4.48 26.77
N PHE A 318 20.18 -4.60 26.56
CA PHE A 318 20.76 -4.95 25.25
C PHE A 318 20.35 -6.36 24.79
N LEU A 319 20.40 -7.36 25.67
CA LEU A 319 19.93 -8.71 25.36
C LEU A 319 18.41 -8.74 25.10
N GLY A 320 17.65 -7.94 25.84
CA GLY A 320 16.21 -7.75 25.62
C GLY A 320 15.91 -7.11 24.27
N ALA A 321 16.64 -6.07 23.88
CA ALA A 321 16.51 -5.42 22.58
C ALA A 321 16.88 -6.35 21.43
N LEU A 322 18.04 -7.02 21.52
CA LEU A 322 18.46 -7.99 20.53
C LEU A 322 17.44 -9.14 20.38
N GLY A 323 16.97 -9.70 21.50
CA GLY A 323 15.94 -10.73 21.53
C GLY A 323 14.63 -10.24 20.92
N GLY A 324 14.20 -9.03 21.27
CA GLY A 324 12.96 -8.43 20.76
C GLY A 324 13.00 -8.12 19.27
N VAL A 325 14.12 -7.58 18.76
CA VAL A 325 14.32 -7.35 17.32
C VAL A 325 14.27 -8.67 16.55
N ILE A 326 14.96 -9.70 17.04
CA ILE A 326 14.95 -11.04 16.43
C ILE A 326 13.53 -11.62 16.43
N LEU A 327 12.85 -11.61 17.57
CA LEU A 327 11.48 -12.14 17.72
C LEU A 327 10.48 -11.38 16.84
N GLY A 328 10.56 -10.04 16.80
CA GLY A 328 9.70 -9.20 15.97
C GLY A 328 9.92 -9.45 14.48
N TYR A 329 11.19 -9.52 14.04
CA TYR A 329 11.53 -9.79 12.65
C TYR A 329 11.09 -11.19 12.20
N ILE A 330 11.40 -12.22 12.99
CA ILE A 330 11.01 -13.60 12.70
C ILE A 330 9.48 -13.73 12.73
N GLY A 331 8.81 -13.15 13.74
CA GLY A 331 7.35 -13.15 13.84
C GLY A 331 6.68 -12.51 12.62
N GLY A 332 7.17 -11.35 12.17
CA GLY A 332 6.69 -10.70 10.95
C GLY A 332 6.91 -11.56 9.69
N ARG A 333 8.06 -12.24 9.58
CA ARG A 333 8.34 -13.16 8.47
C ARG A 333 7.43 -14.38 8.48
N ILE A 334 7.21 -15.00 9.63
CA ILE A 334 6.30 -16.14 9.79
C ILE A 334 4.88 -15.74 9.36
N ILE A 335 4.40 -14.59 9.80
CA ILE A 335 3.06 -14.11 9.46
C ILE A 335 2.96 -13.78 7.97
N ASN A 336 3.98 -13.15 7.36
CA ASN A 336 4.02 -12.98 5.89
C ASN A 336 3.93 -14.32 5.15
N ILE A 337 4.66 -15.35 5.58
CA ILE A 337 4.60 -16.67 4.94
C ILE A 337 3.19 -17.27 5.09
N LEU A 338 2.60 -17.18 6.28
CA LEU A 338 1.26 -17.69 6.54
C LEU A 338 0.21 -16.98 5.68
N ILE A 339 0.28 -15.65 5.59
CA ILE A 339 -0.63 -14.85 4.77
C ILE A 339 -0.46 -15.19 3.29
N ASN A 340 0.76 -15.33 2.79
CA ASN A 340 1.01 -15.71 1.39
C ASN A 340 0.55 -17.14 1.09
N ALA A 341 0.68 -18.07 2.03
CA ALA A 341 0.17 -19.43 1.89
C ALA A 341 -1.37 -19.48 1.83
N ILE A 342 -2.05 -18.56 2.52
CA ILE A 342 -3.50 -18.41 2.42
C ILE A 342 -3.86 -17.73 1.10
N ALA A 343 -3.21 -16.61 0.75
CA ALA A 343 -3.47 -15.85 -0.47
C ALA A 343 -3.36 -16.73 -1.73
N THR A 344 -2.29 -17.51 -1.84
CA THR A 344 -2.08 -18.42 -2.98
C THR A 344 -3.15 -19.51 -3.09
N ARG A 345 -3.71 -20.00 -1.98
CA ARG A 345 -4.83 -20.96 -1.99
C ARG A 345 -6.15 -20.36 -2.47
N PHE A 346 -6.34 -19.06 -2.28
CA PHE A 346 -7.52 -18.33 -2.77
C PHE A 346 -7.27 -17.63 -4.11
N GLY A 347 -6.15 -17.91 -4.80
CA GLY A 347 -5.83 -17.29 -6.09
C GLY A 347 -5.46 -15.80 -6.01
N GLY A 348 -5.15 -15.32 -4.81
CA GLY A 348 -4.71 -13.96 -4.52
C GLY A 348 -3.19 -13.80 -4.65
N GLU A 349 -2.75 -12.56 -4.82
CA GLU A 349 -1.33 -12.23 -5.00
C GLU A 349 -0.53 -12.31 -3.69
N ALA A 350 0.77 -12.53 -3.82
CA ALA A 350 1.67 -12.48 -2.68
C ALA A 350 1.79 -11.03 -2.19
N VAL A 351 1.44 -10.80 -0.92
CA VAL A 351 1.53 -9.48 -0.28
C VAL A 351 2.57 -9.51 0.84
N SER A 352 3.50 -8.57 0.80
CA SER A 352 4.47 -8.37 1.89
C SER A 352 3.96 -7.33 2.88
N LEU A 353 3.07 -7.74 3.78
CA LEU A 353 2.45 -6.84 4.77
C LEU A 353 3.38 -6.43 5.91
N PHE A 354 4.39 -7.24 6.21
CA PHE A 354 5.40 -6.90 7.22
C PHE A 354 6.73 -6.59 6.55
N TYR A 355 7.16 -5.33 6.63
CA TYR A 355 8.44 -4.88 6.10
C TYR A 355 9.14 -3.98 7.13
N SER A 356 10.35 -4.34 7.50
CA SER A 356 11.17 -3.59 8.45
C SER A 356 12.34 -2.94 7.71
N PRO A 357 12.38 -1.60 7.58
CA PRO A 357 13.54 -0.91 7.02
C PRO A 357 14.80 -1.17 7.86
N LEU A 358 15.96 -1.33 7.21
CA LEU A 358 17.23 -1.55 7.93
C LEU A 358 17.60 -0.40 8.87
N TRP A 359 17.31 0.83 8.47
CA TRP A 359 17.54 2.00 9.32
C TRP A 359 16.68 1.95 10.60
N PHE A 360 15.43 1.48 10.49
CA PHE A 360 14.54 1.36 11.64
C PHE A 360 15.02 0.28 12.60
N ILE A 361 15.46 -0.87 12.07
CA ILE A 361 16.08 -1.94 12.87
C ILE A 361 17.32 -1.42 13.62
N ALA A 362 18.10 -0.51 13.02
CA ALA A 362 19.28 0.06 13.64
C ALA A 362 18.97 1.15 14.69
N THR A 363 17.78 1.75 14.66
CA THR A 363 17.35 2.78 15.63
C THR A 363 16.70 2.22 16.89
N VAL A 364 16.18 0.98 16.83
CA VAL A 364 15.59 0.25 17.96
C VAL A 364 16.68 -0.48 18.74
#